data_AF-A0AAD5GMH3-F1
#
_entry.id   AF-A0AAD5GMH3-F1
#
_cell.length_a   1.000
_cell.length_b   1.000
_cell.length_c   1.000
_cell.angle_alpha   90.00
_cell.angle_beta   90.00
_cell.angle_gamma   90.00
#
_symmetry.space_group_name_H-M   'P 1'
#
loop_
_entity.id
_entity.type
_entity.pdbx_description
1 polymer ?
#
loop_
_entity_poly.entity_id
_entity_poly.type
_entity_poly.pdbx_seq_one_letter_code
_entity_poly.pdbx_strand_id
1 'polypeptide(L)'
;MIVKIAIAVVGGLIGWAYIRIKPPPPRICGSPGGPPITSPRVQLNDGRHLAYREWGVSKDEAKHKIIVSHGFDSSKDLTLPLSQVS
;
A
#
# COMPACT_ATOMS: atom_id res chain seq x y z
N MET A 1 -22.06 16.38 38.41
CA MET A 1 -21.79 14.93 38.40
C MET A 1 -22.29 14.26 37.11
N ILE A 2 -23.56 14.44 36.74
CA ILE A 2 -24.18 13.83 35.53
C ILE A 2 -23.44 14.15 34.23
N VAL A 3 -23.10 15.43 33.97
CA VAL A 3 -22.39 15.83 32.74
C VAL A 3 -21.03 15.12 32.59
N LYS A 4 -20.28 14.97 33.69
CA LYS A 4 -18.99 14.26 33.67
C LYS A 4 -19.16 12.78 33.32
N ILE A 5 -20.22 12.14 33.82
CA ILE A 5 -20.57 10.76 33.52
C ILE A 5 -20.98 10.62 32.04
N ALA A 6 -21.83 11.52 31.54
CA ALA A 6 -22.25 11.51 30.15
C ALA A 6 -21.06 11.64 29.18
N ILE A 7 -20.12 12.54 29.46
CA ILE A 7 -18.89 12.69 28.66
C ILE A 7 -18.07 11.40 28.64
N ALA A 8 -17.89 10.75 29.80
CA ALA A 8 -17.14 9.51 29.91
C ALA A 8 -17.79 8.38 29.10
N VAL A 9 -19.12 8.24 29.18
CA VAL A 9 -19.89 7.24 28.43
C VAL A 9 -19.77 7.48 26.93
N VAL A 10 -19.99 8.71 26.47
CA VAL A 10 -19.90 9.06 25.05
C VAL A 10 -18.48 8.83 24.51
N GLY A 11 -17.46 9.27 25.25
CA GLY A 11 -16.06 9.04 24.88
C GLY A 11 -15.70 7.55 24.79
N GLY A 12 -16.18 6.74 25.74
CA GLY A 12 -16.01 5.29 25.71
C GLY A 12 -16.67 4.63 24.51
N LEU A 13 -17.91 5.03 24.18
CA LEU A 13 -18.63 4.52 23.00
C LEU A 13 -17.94 4.90 21.70
N ILE A 14 -17.45 6.14 21.57
CA ILE A 14 -16.68 6.61 20.39
C ILE A 14 -15.38 5.82 20.26
N GLY A 15 -14.62 5.65 21.36
CA GLY A 15 -13.38 4.88 21.35
C GLY A 15 -13.60 3.41 20.97
N TRP A 16 -14.67 2.80 21.48
CA TRP A 16 -15.06 1.44 21.12
C TRP A 16 -15.44 1.32 19.63
N ALA A 17 -16.24 2.26 19.11
CA ALA A 17 -16.60 2.30 17.69
C ALA A 17 -15.36 2.48 16.80
N TYR A 18 -14.44 3.37 17.18
CA TYR A 18 -13.19 3.61 16.46
C TYR A 18 -12.32 2.36 16.34
N ILE A 19 -12.17 1.58 17.42
CA ILE A 19 -11.41 0.32 17.38
C ILE A 19 -12.09 -0.71 16.47
N ARG A 20 -13.43 -0.73 16.43
CA ARG A 20 -14.19 -1.68 15.60
C ARG A 20 -14.13 -1.37 14.10
N ILE A 21 -14.07 -0.10 13.72
CA ILE A 21 -13.98 0.30 12.30
C ILE A 21 -12.55 0.32 11.78
N LYS A 22 -11.54 0.25 12.66
CA LYS A 22 -10.15 0.09 12.22
C LYS A 22 -10.00 -1.26 11.53
N PRO A 23 -9.53 -1.28 10.26
CA PRO A 23 -9.24 -2.54 9.61
C PRO A 23 -8.15 -3.29 10.38
N PRO A 24 -8.15 -4.63 10.36
CA PRO A 24 -7.03 -5.38 10.89
C PRO A 24 -5.75 -4.98 10.15
N PRO A 25 -4.56 -5.13 10.77
CA PRO A 25 -3.31 -4.89 10.09
C PRO A 25 -3.26 -5.67 8.76
N PRO A 26 -2.83 -5.05 7.65
CA PRO A 26 -2.76 -5.72 6.36
C PRO A 26 -1.81 -6.92 6.44
N ARG A 27 -2.20 -8.02 5.79
CA ARG A 27 -1.36 -9.22 5.72
C ARG A 27 -0.22 -8.99 4.72
N ILE A 28 0.95 -9.54 5.04
CA ILE A 28 2.12 -9.45 4.18
C ILE A 28 1.90 -10.31 2.94
N CYS A 29 2.05 -9.73 1.75
CA CYS A 29 1.95 -10.49 0.51
C CYS A 29 3.06 -11.55 0.44
N GLY A 30 2.68 -12.83 0.32
CA GLY A 30 3.57 -13.99 0.33
C GLY A 30 3.65 -14.75 1.66
N SER A 31 3.07 -14.24 2.76
CA SER A 31 2.98 -14.98 4.03
C SER A 31 1.87 -16.03 4.01
N PRO A 32 1.88 -17.07 4.87
CA PRO A 32 0.76 -18.01 5.02
C PRO A 32 -0.58 -17.29 5.24
N GLY A 33 -1.56 -17.55 4.36
CA GLY A 33 -2.88 -16.89 4.38
C GLY A 33 -2.89 -15.42 3.95
N GLY A 34 -1.75 -14.87 3.51
CA GLY A 34 -1.65 -13.54 2.91
C GLY A 34 -1.93 -13.55 1.41
N PRO A 35 -2.13 -12.37 0.79
CA PRO A 35 -2.24 -12.26 -0.67
C PRO A 35 -0.97 -12.78 -1.37
N PRO A 36 -1.07 -13.24 -2.64
CA PRO A 36 0.11 -13.66 -3.39
C PRO A 36 1.00 -12.46 -3.76
N ILE A 37 2.26 -12.75 -4.09
CA ILE A 37 3.17 -11.78 -4.70
C ILE A 37 2.85 -11.72 -6.20
N THR A 38 2.31 -10.60 -6.67
CA THR A 38 1.82 -10.45 -8.05
C THR A 38 2.70 -9.57 -8.95
N SER A 39 3.82 -9.06 -8.44
CA SER A 39 4.70 -8.18 -9.22
C SER A 39 6.16 -8.32 -8.80
N PRO A 40 7.10 -7.97 -9.69
CA PRO A 40 8.52 -7.89 -9.35
C PRO A 40 8.79 -7.02 -8.13
N ARG A 41 9.90 -7.33 -7.44
CA ARG A 41 10.35 -6.62 -6.25
C ARG A 41 11.86 -6.44 -6.27
N VAL A 42 12.30 -5.30 -5.76
CA VAL A 42 13.71 -5.08 -5.42
C VAL A 42 13.85 -5.23 -3.90
N GLN A 43 14.76 -6.10 -3.46
CA GLN A 43 15.12 -6.19 -2.04
C GLN A 43 16.06 -5.03 -1.69
N LEU A 44 15.73 -4.30 -0.63
CA LEU A 44 16.53 -3.23 -0.06
C LEU A 44 17.57 -3.82 0.90
N ASN A 45 18.61 -3.03 1.21
CA ASN A 45 19.70 -3.46 2.09
C ASN A 45 19.23 -3.86 3.51
N ASP A 46 18.08 -3.36 3.97
CA ASP A 46 17.48 -3.70 5.25
C ASP A 46 16.52 -4.91 5.19
N GLY A 47 16.48 -5.61 4.04
CA GLY A 47 15.64 -6.79 3.80
C GLY A 47 14.19 -6.48 3.40
N ARG A 48 13.74 -5.21 3.43
CA ARG A 48 12.42 -4.83 2.91
C ARG A 48 12.37 -4.96 1.40
N HIS A 49 11.17 -5.05 0.85
CA HIS A 49 10.96 -5.21 -0.60
C HIS A 49 10.18 -4.02 -1.17
N LEU A 50 10.72 -3.40 -2.21
CA LEU A 50 10.04 -2.38 -3.00
C LEU A 50 9.35 -3.06 -4.19
N ALA A 51 8.02 -3.02 -4.23
CA ALA A 51 7.27 -3.51 -5.37
C ALA A 51 7.31 -2.51 -6.52
N TYR A 52 7.48 -3.00 -7.75
CA TYR A 52 7.52 -2.16 -8.93
C TYR A 52 6.77 -2.82 -10.11
N ARG A 53 6.51 -2.02 -11.14
CA ARG A 53 5.98 -2.47 -12.42
C ARG A 53 6.84 -1.87 -13.53
N GLU A 54 7.09 -2.64 -14.58
CA GLU A 54 7.78 -2.21 -15.79
C GLU A 54 6.77 -2.07 -16.94
N TRP A 55 7.03 -1.11 -17.83
CA TRP A 55 6.24 -0.83 -19.03
C TRP A 55 7.19 -0.60 -20.22
N GLY A 56 6.77 -1.00 -21.43
CA GLY A 56 7.58 -0.88 -22.64
C GLY A 56 8.68 -1.95 -22.76
N VAL A 57 9.87 -1.54 -23.21
CA VAL A 57 11.03 -2.43 -23.42
C VAL A 57 11.61 -2.86 -22.07
N SER A 58 12.06 -4.12 -21.98
CA SER A 58 12.67 -4.68 -20.77
C SER A 58 13.83 -3.80 -20.27
N LYS A 59 14.03 -3.74 -18.95
CA LYS A 59 15.11 -2.92 -18.37
C LYS A 59 16.51 -3.30 -18.87
N ASP A 60 16.70 -4.54 -19.30
CA ASP A 60 18.02 -5.05 -19.72
C ASP A 60 18.35 -4.62 -21.16
N GLU A 61 17.34 -4.26 -21.96
CA GLU A 61 17.47 -3.82 -23.35
C GLU A 61 17.21 -2.32 -23.54
N ALA A 62 16.55 -1.66 -22.58
CA ALA A 62 16.16 -0.26 -22.69
C ALA A 62 17.36 0.70 -22.71
N LYS A 63 17.44 1.54 -23.75
CA LYS A 63 18.46 2.61 -23.89
C LYS A 63 18.30 3.74 -22.85
N HIS A 64 17.07 4.02 -22.46
CA HIS A 64 16.73 5.05 -21.47
C HIS A 64 15.78 4.45 -20.43
N LYS A 65 15.99 4.76 -19.16
CA LYS A 65 15.20 4.24 -18.04
C LYS A 65 14.59 5.42 -17.28
N ILE A 66 13.26 5.46 -17.19
CA ILE A 66 12.53 6.49 -16.46
C ILE A 66 11.89 5.82 -15.25
N ILE A 67 12.14 6.37 -14.05
CA ILE A 67 11.56 5.89 -12.80
C ILE A 67 10.45 6.88 -12.40
N VAL A 68 9.26 6.36 -12.13
CA VAL A 68 8.12 7.16 -11.69
C VAL A 68 7.70 6.71 -10.30
N SER A 69 7.76 7.63 -9.34
CA SER A 69 7.13 7.44 -8.03
C SER A 69 5.68 7.90 -8.11
N HIS A 70 4.75 7.06 -7.67
CA HIS A 70 3.35 7.45 -7.58
C HIS A 70 3.11 8.40 -6.39
N GLY A 71 2.00 9.15 -6.45
CA GLY A 71 1.55 10.00 -5.37
C GLY A 71 0.91 9.23 -4.21
N PHE A 72 0.52 9.96 -3.17
CA PHE A 72 -0.31 9.44 -2.09
C PHE A 72 -1.63 8.87 -2.63
N ASP A 73 -2.15 7.82 -2.01
CA ASP A 73 -3.36 7.10 -2.44
C ASP A 73 -3.30 6.47 -3.84
N SER A 74 -2.09 6.14 -4.31
CA SER A 74 -1.84 5.43 -5.56
C SER A 74 -0.91 4.22 -5.34
N SER A 75 -0.51 3.55 -6.41
CA SER A 75 0.38 2.38 -6.35
C SER A 75 1.27 2.29 -7.59
N LYS A 76 2.12 1.27 -7.64
CA LYS A 76 2.86 0.85 -8.85
C LYS A 76 1.98 0.58 -10.07
N ASP A 77 0.65 0.46 -9.88
CA ASP A 77 -0.32 0.20 -10.94
C ASP A 77 -0.91 1.50 -11.51
N LEU A 78 -0.36 2.66 -11.14
CA LEU A 78 -0.64 3.94 -11.78
C LEU A 78 -0.47 3.83 -13.30
N THR A 79 -1.55 4.06 -14.05
CA THR A 79 -1.50 4.10 -15.51
C THR A 79 -0.94 5.42 -15.97
N LEU A 80 0.19 5.39 -16.67
CA LEU A 80 0.76 6.54 -17.34
C LEU A 80 0.35 6.52 -18.83
N PRO A 81 -0.03 7.66 -19.44
CA PRO A 81 -0.40 7.75 -20.85
C PRO A 81 0.85 7.70 -21.75
N LEU A 82 1.64 6.64 -21.61
CA LEU A 82 2.85 6.40 -22.39
C LEU A 82 2.53 5.39 -23.50
N SER A 83 3.01 5.65 -24.71
CA SER A 83 2.92 4.68 -25.79
C SER A 83 3.59 3.37 -25.35
N GLN A 84 2.81 2.30 -25.30
CA GLN A 84 3.35 0.96 -25.05
C GLN A 84 3.81 0.37 -26.37
N VAL A 85 4.91 -0.37 -26.34
CA VAL A 85 5.33 -1.17 -27.50
C VAL A 85 4.26 -2.26 -27.68
N SER A 86 3.61 -2.26 -28.84
CA SER A 86 2.61 -3.26 -29.24
C SER A 86 3.23 -4.63 -29.48
#